data_AF-A0A843L6B9-F1
#
_entry.id   AF-A0A843L6B9-F1
#
_cell.length_a   1.000
_cell.length_b   1.000
_cell.length_c   1.000
_cell.angle_alpha   90.00
_cell.angle_beta   90.00
_cell.angle_gamma   90.00
#
_symmetry.space_group_name_H-M   'P 1'
#
loop_
_entity.id
_entity.type
_entity.pdbx_description
1 polymer ?
#
loop_
_entity_poly.entity_id
_entity_poly.type
_entity_poly.pdbx_seq_one_letter_code
_entity_poly.pdbx_strand_id
1 'polypeptide(L)' 'MIKVAINGYGTIGKRVADAVAAQPDMEVIGVSKTSVSAEAYIAKERGYPLYIADISRRPAF' A
#
# COMPACT_ATOMS: atom_id res chain seq x y z
N MET A 1 9.96 10.50 12.72
CA MET A 1 8.91 9.91 11.87
C MET A 1 9.15 8.40 11.79
N ILE A 2 8.19 7.60 12.23
CA ILE A 2 8.21 6.14 12.17
C ILE A 2 7.81 5.72 10.76
N LYS A 3 8.68 4.96 10.09
CA LYS A 3 8.46 4.50 8.71
C LYS A 3 7.67 3.20 8.74
N VAL A 4 6.49 3.20 8.12
CA VAL A 4 5.58 2.05 8.15
C VAL A 4 5.30 1.55 6.73
N ALA A 5 5.51 0.26 6.52
CA ALA A 5 5.12 -0.43 5.30
C ALA A 5 3.90 -1.32 5.56
N ILE A 6 2.95 -1.33 4.63
CA ILE A 6 1.76 -2.18 4.70
C ILE A 6 1.90 -3.30 3.66
N ASN A 7 2.25 -4.50 4.14
CA ASN A 7 2.33 -5.67 3.28
C ASN A 7 0.94 -6.30 3.09
N GLY A 8 0.25 -5.91 2.01
CA GLY A 8 -1.09 -6.39 1.66
C GLY A 8 -2.16 -5.30 1.73
N TYR A 9 -2.39 -4.59 0.62
CA TYR A 9 -3.39 -3.54 0.47
C TYR A 9 -4.80 -4.09 0.17
N GLY A 10 -5.25 -5.02 1.03
CA GLY A 10 -6.60 -5.59 1.02
C GLY A 10 -7.58 -4.77 1.86
N THR A 11 -8.68 -5.39 2.27
CA THR A 11 -9.73 -4.76 3.09
C THR A 11 -9.16 -4.13 4.37
N ILE A 12 -8.30 -4.83 5.10
CA ILE A 12 -7.70 -4.30 6.34
C ILE A 12 -6.52 -3.39 6.04
N GLY A 13 -5.60 -3.82 5.16
CA GLY A 13 -4.39 -3.04 4.86
C GLY A 13 -4.66 -1.62 4.39
N LYS A 14 -5.69 -1.39 3.56
CA LYS A 14 -6.04 -0.03 3.12
C LYS A 14 -6.51 0.87 4.27
N ARG A 15 -7.24 0.31 5.23
CA ARG A 15 -7.68 1.04 6.43
C ARG A 15 -6.51 1.33 7.36
N VAL A 16 -5.56 0.39 7.47
CA VAL A 16 -4.33 0.60 8.24
C VAL A 16 -3.46 1.67 7.59
N ALA A 17 -3.31 1.70 6.27
CA ALA A 17 -2.57 2.74 5.57
C ALA A 17 -3.14 4.14 5.86
N ASP A 18 -4.47 4.29 5.81
CA ASP A 18 -5.14 5.54 6.16
C ASP A 18 -4.91 5.93 7.63
N ALA A 19 -5.03 4.96 8.55
CA ALA A 19 -4.83 5.20 9.98
C ALA A 19 -3.39 5.64 10.29
N VAL A 20 -2.41 5.03 9.65
CA VAL A 20 -0.98 5.39 9.75
C VAL A 20 -0.75 6.79 9.19
N ALA A 21 -1.30 7.11 8.01
CA ALA A 21 -1.16 8.42 7.39
C ALA A 21 -1.79 9.56 8.23
N ALA A 22 -2.73 9.25 9.11
CA ALA A 22 -3.34 10.20 10.03
C ALA A 22 -2.54 10.42 11.34
N GLN A 23 -1.50 9.62 11.61
CA GLN A 23 -0.68 9.78 12.82
C GLN A 23 0.40 10.86 12.60
N PRO A 24 0.59 11.78 13.56
CA PRO A 24 1.56 12.88 13.41
C PRO A 24 3.02 12.43 13.47
N ASP A 25 3.29 11.21 13.97
CA ASP A 25 4.62 10.65 14.16
C ASP A 25 4.95 9.52 13.19
N MET A 26 4.06 9.21 12.23
CA MET A 26 4.23 8.09 11.28
C MET A 26 4.17 8.53 9.82
N GLU A 27 4.79 7.73 8.95
CA GLU A 27 4.80 7.92 7.50
C GLU A 27 4.60 6.57 6.80
N VAL A 28 3.62 6.51 5.87
CA VAL A 28 3.44 5.36 4.99
C VAL A 28 4.50 5.38 3.90
N ILE A 29 5.48 4.48 3.99
CA ILE A 29 6.56 4.39 2.99
C ILE A 29 6.19 3.48 1.81
N GLY A 30 5.11 2.71 1.92
CA GLY A 30 4.66 1.86 0.82
C GLY A 30 3.56 0.89 1.21
N VAL A 31 2.80 0.47 0.20
CA VAL A 31 1.79 -0.58 0.29
C VAL A 31 2.07 -1.66 -0.77
N SER A 32 1.75 -2.92 -0.49
CA SER A 32 1.98 -4.01 -1.46
C SER A 32 0.68 -4.69 -1.92
N LYS A 33 0.68 -5.24 -3.15
CA LYS A 33 -0.44 -6.01 -3.72
C LYS A 33 0.06 -7.20 -4.54
N THR A 34 -0.77 -8.24 -4.66
CA THR A 34 -0.54 -9.41 -5.51
C THR A 34 -1.37 -9.40 -6.81
N SER A 35 -2.32 -8.49 -6.96
CA SER A 35 -3.13 -8.37 -8.18
C SER A 35 -3.29 -6.93 -8.63
N VAL A 36 -3.31 -6.72 -9.94
CA VAL A 36 -3.77 -5.47 -10.54
C VAL A 36 -5.28 -5.40 -10.34
N SER A 37 -5.72 -4.43 -9.56
CA SER A 37 -7.14 -4.24 -9.25
C SER A 37 -7.43 -2.77 -9.03
N ALA A 38 -8.71 -2.40 -8.98
CA ALA A 38 -9.13 -1.02 -8.72
C ALA A 38 -8.48 -0.44 -7.44
N GLU A 39 -8.31 -1.24 -6.38
CA GLU A 39 -7.67 -0.78 -5.15
C GLU A 39 -6.18 -0.43 -5.33
N ALA A 40 -5.48 -1.07 -6.27
CA ALA A 40 -4.10 -0.73 -6.59
C ALA A 40 -4.00 0.67 -7.21
N TYR A 41 -4.96 1.05 -8.06
CA TYR A 41 -5.06 2.41 -8.59
C TYR A 41 -5.40 3.43 -7.48
N ILE A 42 -6.34 3.09 -6.61
CA ILE A 42 -6.71 3.95 -5.47
C ILE A 42 -5.52 4.20 -4.54
N ALA A 43 -4.65 3.20 -4.30
CA ALA A 43 -3.44 3.39 -3.50
C ALA A 43 -2.54 4.48 -4.09
N LYS A 44 -2.36 4.47 -5.41
CA LYS A 44 -1.57 5.48 -6.14
C LYS A 44 -2.23 6.86 -6.09
N GLU A 45 -3.56 6.94 -6.27
CA GLU A 45 -4.31 8.21 -6.16
C GLU A 45 -4.21 8.82 -4.76
N ARG A 46 -4.16 7.99 -3.72
CA ARG A 46 -3.93 8.41 -2.33
C ARG A 46 -2.47 8.79 -2.04
N GLY A 47 -1.56 8.68 -3.01
CA GLY A 47 -0.15 9.00 -2.87
C GLY A 47 0.67 7.93 -2.17
N TYR A 48 0.15 6.72 -1.99
CA TYR A 48 0.91 5.62 -1.40
C TYR A 48 1.76 4.92 -2.47
N PRO A 49 3.10 4.82 -2.29
CA PRO A 49 3.94 4.03 -3.19
C PRO A 49 3.47 2.58 -3.23
N LEU A 50 3.18 2.06 -4.43
CA LEU A 50 2.68 0.71 -4.64
C LEU A 50 3.82 -0.24 -5.04
N TYR A 51 3.93 -1.36 -4.32
CA TYR A 51 4.90 -2.42 -4.56
C TYR A 51 4.23 -3.74 -4.91
N ILE A 52 4.94 -4.58 -5.66
CA ILE A 52 4.51 -5.94 -5.96
C ILE A 52 4.91 -6.83 -4.79
N ALA A 53 3.92 -7.45 -4.13
CA ALA A 53 4.16 -8.33 -2.98
C ALA A 53 4.82 -9.67 -3.37
N ASP A 54 4.62 -10.09 -4.62
CA ASP A 54 5.13 -11.35 -5.18
C ASP A 54 5.75 -11.08 -6.56
N ILE A 55 7.08 -11.21 -6.64
CA ILE A 55 7.84 -10.90 -7.85
C ILE A 55 7.47 -11.80 -9.04
N SER A 56 6.95 -13.00 -8.79
CA SER A 56 6.49 -13.91 -9.85
C SER A 56 5.33 -13.30 -10.64
N ARG A 57 4.61 -12.35 -10.05
CA ARG A 57 3.48 -11.64 -10.67
C ARG A 57 3.87 -10.37 -11.42
N ARG A 58 5.16 -10.03 -11.46
CA ARG A 58 5.66 -8.87 -12.21
C ARG A 58 5.17 -8.78 -13.67
N PRO A 59 4.99 -9.88 -14.43
CA PRO A 59 4.46 -9.78 -15.79
C PRO A 59 3.02 -9.27 -15.90
N ALA A 60 2.25 -9.29 -14.79
CA ALA A 60 0.86 -8.87 -14.77
C ALA A 60 0.66 -7.41 -14.32
N PHE A 61 1.71 -6.73 -13.84
CA PHE A 61 1.72 -5.36 -13.32
C PHE A 61 2.49 -4.42 -14.25
#